data_AF-A0A0H3DBA3-F1
#
_entry.id   AF-A0A0H3DBA3-F1
#
_cell.length_a   1.000
_cell.length_b   1.000
_cell.length_c   1.000
_cell.angle_alpha   90.00
_cell.angle_beta   90.00
_cell.angle_gamma   90.00
#
_symmetry.space_group_name_H-M   'P 1'
#
loop_
_entity.id
_entity.type
_entity.pdbx_description
1 polymer ?
#
loop_
_entity_poly.entity_id
_entity_poly.type
_entity_poly.pdbx_seq_one_letter_code
_entity_poly.pdbx_strand_id
1 'polypeptide(L)'
;MGGGGFTGKFENLCSYTHTNQDDAILFPNQPGASAHLHDYVSNPAADANSTAASLRAGTTNCVNNLDFASYWAPTLYSGTTAVHTASDTIYYLTNGKKNVQPYPFGFKEIAGNARATNPSQAQNILWGCSTTAPTLPEAPNCASGEQLHVRVNFADCWDGVHLDSPDHVSHVAYSTKNVCPAGFPVPIPMLSILFKYPTANGAVLKTSAGMGTYSMHADFFNAWDVKELQHMVTMCLDAGKDCGRPTGVQ
;
A
#
# COMPACT_ATOMS: atom_id res chain seq x y z
N MET A 1 13.94 -32.57 6.42
CA MET A 1 13.86 -31.40 5.53
C MET A 1 12.54 -30.70 5.84
N GLY A 2 12.46 -29.60 6.59
CA GLY A 2 13.52 -28.69 7.05
C GLY A 2 13.56 -27.44 6.17
N GLY A 3 12.58 -26.54 6.33
CA GLY A 3 12.42 -25.35 5.49
C GLY A 3 11.02 -24.76 5.45
N GLY A 4 10.39 -24.53 6.62
CA GLY A 4 9.27 -23.59 6.66
C GLY A 4 9.78 -22.20 6.29
N GLY A 5 9.10 -21.53 5.34
CA GLY A 5 9.48 -20.18 4.92
C GLY A 5 9.47 -19.21 6.11
N PHE A 6 10.24 -18.12 6.02
CA PHE A 6 10.22 -17.10 7.07
C PHE A 6 8.87 -16.35 6.99
N THR A 7 7.98 -16.53 7.96
CA THR A 7 6.61 -15.97 7.97
C THR A 7 6.46 -14.72 8.84
N GLY A 8 7.54 -13.97 9.03
CA GLY A 8 7.51 -12.74 9.81
C GLY A 8 6.54 -11.72 9.23
N LYS A 9 5.68 -11.14 10.07
CA LYS A 9 4.77 -10.05 9.68
C LYS A 9 4.34 -9.18 10.85
N PHE A 10 3.96 -7.95 10.52
CA PHE A 10 3.10 -7.13 11.36
C PHE A 10 2.06 -6.40 10.49
N GLU A 11 1.01 -5.93 11.13
CA GLU A 11 -0.12 -5.24 10.50
C GLU A 11 -0.31 -3.88 11.18
N ASN A 12 -0.48 -2.82 10.40
CA ASN A 12 -1.04 -1.57 10.91
C ASN A 12 -2.48 -1.43 10.44
N LEU A 13 -3.36 -0.95 11.32
CA LEU A 13 -4.75 -0.69 10.99
C LEU A 13 -4.92 0.83 10.95
N CYS A 14 -5.27 1.35 9.78
CA CYS A 14 -5.45 2.77 9.52
C CYS A 14 -6.85 3.00 8.93
N SER A 15 -7.23 4.24 8.72
CA SER A 15 -8.52 4.59 8.10
C SER A 15 -8.35 5.64 7.01
N TYR A 16 -9.35 5.72 6.13
CA TYR A 16 -9.57 6.87 5.26
C TYR A 16 -9.51 8.19 6.05
N THR A 17 -8.92 9.22 5.43
CA THR A 17 -8.81 10.58 5.98
C THR A 17 -9.60 11.57 5.14
N HIS A 18 -9.30 11.67 3.85
CA HIS A 18 -9.86 12.65 2.93
C HIS A 18 -9.62 12.24 1.46
N THR A 19 -10.22 13.00 0.53
CA THR A 19 -10.09 12.81 -0.92
C THR A 19 -9.71 14.13 -1.58
N ASN A 20 -8.73 14.14 -2.49
CA ASN A 20 -8.37 15.32 -3.32
C ASN A 20 -7.75 14.89 -4.67
N GLN A 21 -7.26 15.84 -5.48
CA GLN A 21 -6.54 15.59 -6.75
C GLN A 21 -5.03 15.87 -6.63
N ASP A 22 -4.46 15.65 -5.45
CA ASP A 22 -3.04 15.86 -5.20
C ASP A 22 -2.25 14.55 -5.37
N ASP A 23 -0.94 14.69 -5.54
CA ASP A 23 0.01 13.58 -5.57
C ASP A 23 1.44 14.10 -5.32
N ALA A 24 2.00 13.85 -4.14
CA ALA A 24 3.36 14.28 -3.79
C ALA A 24 4.48 13.39 -4.35
N ILE A 25 4.14 12.28 -5.02
CA ILE A 25 5.09 11.41 -5.71
C ILE A 25 5.21 11.89 -7.15
N LEU A 26 4.10 11.87 -7.91
CA LEU A 26 4.06 12.17 -9.34
C LEU A 26 3.99 13.68 -9.65
N PHE A 27 3.34 14.47 -8.80
CA PHE A 27 3.11 15.92 -9.01
C PHE A 27 3.55 16.78 -7.80
N PRO A 28 4.80 16.65 -7.31
CA PRO A 28 5.27 17.35 -6.12
C PRO A 28 5.18 18.87 -6.26
N ASN A 29 4.60 19.52 -5.25
CA ASN A 29 4.30 20.95 -5.16
C ASN A 29 3.33 21.47 -6.25
N GLN A 30 2.47 20.60 -6.80
CA GLN A 30 1.46 20.97 -7.80
C GLN A 30 0.05 20.54 -7.35
N PRO A 31 -0.59 21.29 -6.43
CA PRO A 31 -1.94 20.98 -5.95
C PRO A 31 -2.96 20.89 -7.11
N GLY A 32 -3.81 19.86 -7.06
CA GLY A 32 -4.84 19.59 -8.06
C GLY A 32 -4.33 19.11 -9.43
N ALA A 33 -3.05 18.78 -9.58
CA ALA A 33 -2.46 18.36 -10.86
C ALA A 33 -2.69 16.88 -11.20
N SER A 34 -3.14 16.04 -10.26
CA SER A 34 -3.46 14.65 -10.57
C SER A 34 -4.65 14.56 -11.52
N ALA A 35 -4.53 13.69 -12.51
CA ALA A 35 -5.58 13.44 -13.51
C ALA A 35 -6.87 12.84 -12.90
N HIS A 36 -6.78 12.32 -11.66
CA HIS A 36 -7.88 11.67 -10.96
C HIS A 36 -7.84 11.94 -9.45
N LEU A 37 -8.92 11.57 -8.75
CA LEU A 37 -9.03 11.72 -7.29
C LEU A 37 -8.36 10.56 -6.55
N HIS A 38 -7.69 10.87 -5.44
CA HIS A 38 -7.06 9.92 -4.54
C HIS A 38 -7.76 9.92 -3.16
N ASP A 39 -8.06 8.73 -2.64
CA ASP A 39 -8.47 8.50 -1.25
C ASP A 39 -7.21 8.28 -0.39
N TYR A 40 -7.01 9.12 0.61
CA TYR A 40 -5.83 9.09 1.49
C TYR A 40 -6.08 8.35 2.80
N VAL A 41 -5.09 7.54 3.21
CA VAL A 41 -5.08 6.74 4.44
C VAL A 41 -3.90 7.15 5.33
N SER A 42 -4.00 6.90 6.65
CA SER A 42 -3.01 7.24 7.68
C SER A 42 -2.90 8.74 8.00
N ASN A 43 -2.12 9.50 7.22
CA ASN A 43 -1.71 10.85 7.57
C ASN A 43 -2.71 11.90 7.03
N PRO A 44 -3.47 12.61 7.88
CA PRO A 44 -4.52 13.52 7.42
C PRO A 44 -4.00 14.83 6.81
N ALA A 45 -2.69 15.10 6.90
CA ALA A 45 -2.04 16.29 6.35
C ALA A 45 -1.34 16.01 5.00
N ALA A 46 -1.52 14.82 4.42
CA ALA A 46 -0.98 14.48 3.11
C ALA A 46 -1.66 15.29 1.99
N ASP A 47 -0.85 15.90 1.12
CA ASP A 47 -1.23 16.82 0.05
C ASP A 47 -0.12 16.86 -1.02
N ALA A 48 -0.25 17.67 -2.07
CA ALA A 48 0.76 17.76 -3.13
C ALA A 48 2.10 18.36 -2.66
N ASN A 49 2.11 19.10 -1.53
CA ASN A 49 3.29 19.74 -0.97
C ASN A 49 4.04 18.83 0.02
N SER A 50 3.53 17.61 0.22
CA SER A 50 4.02 16.72 1.25
C SER A 50 5.44 16.26 1.02
N THR A 51 6.19 16.18 2.11
CA THR A 51 7.56 15.68 2.19
C THR A 51 7.63 14.70 3.35
N ALA A 52 8.64 13.82 3.38
CA ALA A 52 8.85 12.92 4.50
C ALA A 52 8.90 13.68 5.85
N ALA A 53 9.50 14.87 5.87
CA ALA A 53 9.59 15.73 7.04
C ALA A 53 8.24 16.32 7.46
N SER A 54 7.41 16.81 6.52
CA SER A 54 6.08 17.36 6.87
C SER A 54 5.12 16.25 7.31
N LEU A 55 5.16 15.08 6.66
CA LEU A 55 4.41 13.90 7.07
C LEU A 55 4.82 13.46 8.49
N ARG A 56 6.12 13.32 8.77
CA ARG A 56 6.65 12.93 10.10
C ARG A 56 6.33 13.94 11.20
N ALA A 57 6.17 15.22 10.87
CA ALA A 57 5.76 16.27 11.80
C ALA A 57 4.23 16.36 12.00
N GLY A 58 3.46 15.70 11.15
CA GLY A 58 2.00 15.63 11.20
C GLY A 58 1.47 14.61 12.22
N THR A 59 0.25 14.15 11.99
CA THR A 59 -0.43 13.14 12.80
C THR A 59 -0.74 11.90 11.97
N THR A 60 -1.14 10.82 12.64
CA THR A 60 -1.61 9.59 12.01
C THR A 60 -2.91 9.13 12.66
N ASN A 61 -3.79 8.49 11.87
CA ASN A 61 -4.98 7.80 12.38
C ASN A 61 -4.76 6.29 12.57
N CYS A 62 -3.55 5.79 12.36
CA CYS A 62 -3.21 4.38 12.50
C CYS A 62 -3.11 3.92 13.97
N VAL A 63 -3.34 2.61 14.20
CA VAL A 63 -3.19 1.96 15.51
C VAL A 63 -1.75 1.99 16.03
N ASN A 64 -0.76 1.79 15.15
CA ASN A 64 0.61 2.19 15.47
C ASN A 64 0.73 3.70 15.23
N ASN A 65 0.71 4.47 16.32
CA ASN A 65 0.77 5.93 16.32
C ASN A 65 2.15 6.53 15.98
N LEU A 66 3.11 5.69 15.60
CA LEU A 66 4.42 6.10 15.08
C LEU A 66 4.58 5.84 13.57
N ASP A 67 3.52 5.35 12.91
CA ASP A 67 3.38 5.33 11.45
C ASP A 67 2.83 6.67 10.94
N PHE A 68 3.73 7.59 10.61
CA PHE A 68 3.35 8.87 9.98
C PHE A 68 3.40 8.81 8.46
N ALA A 69 3.63 7.64 7.85
CA ALA A 69 3.60 7.51 6.40
C ALA A 69 2.20 7.81 5.85
N SER A 70 2.13 8.15 4.58
CA SER A 70 0.86 8.27 3.87
C SER A 70 0.77 7.19 2.80
N TYR A 71 -0.46 6.70 2.62
CA TYR A 71 -0.82 5.73 1.61
C TYR A 71 -2.06 6.25 0.90
N TRP A 72 -2.10 6.21 -0.43
CA TRP A 72 -3.30 6.60 -1.17
C TRP A 72 -3.56 5.66 -2.34
N ALA A 73 -4.79 5.69 -2.84
CA ALA A 73 -5.24 4.94 -4.01
C ALA A 73 -6.33 5.74 -4.73
N PRO A 74 -6.60 5.47 -6.02
CA PRO A 74 -7.71 6.08 -6.74
C PRO A 74 -9.05 5.88 -6.03
N THR A 75 -9.82 6.96 -5.86
CA THR A 75 -11.20 6.90 -5.34
C THR A 75 -12.01 5.87 -6.10
N LEU A 76 -12.60 4.91 -5.37
CA LEU A 76 -13.49 3.92 -5.95
C LEU A 76 -14.88 4.55 -6.15
N TYR A 77 -15.52 4.25 -7.28
CA TYR A 77 -16.88 4.68 -7.59
C TYR A 77 -17.79 3.49 -7.83
N SER A 78 -18.98 3.55 -7.22
CA SER A 78 -20.15 2.73 -7.53
C SER A 78 -21.09 3.56 -8.40
N GLY A 79 -21.03 3.36 -9.72
CA GLY A 79 -21.71 4.23 -10.69
C GLY A 79 -21.14 5.67 -10.69
N THR A 80 -21.82 6.58 -10.02
CA THR A 80 -21.41 7.99 -9.82
C THR A 80 -21.11 8.35 -8.36
N THR A 81 -21.35 7.44 -7.43
CA THR A 81 -21.15 7.67 -5.98
C THR A 81 -19.77 7.20 -5.58
N ALA A 82 -18.97 8.07 -4.95
CA ALA A 82 -17.69 7.69 -4.36
C ALA A 82 -17.92 6.70 -3.20
N VAL A 83 -17.05 5.71 -3.11
CA VAL A 83 -17.08 4.65 -2.10
C VAL A 83 -15.74 4.65 -1.40
N HIS A 84 -15.73 5.18 -0.19
CA HIS A 84 -14.54 5.25 0.65
C HIS A 84 -14.42 4.00 1.54
N THR A 85 -13.20 3.71 1.98
CA THR A 85 -12.93 2.62 2.92
C THR A 85 -13.32 2.99 4.35
N ALA A 86 -13.68 2.00 5.16
CA ALA A 86 -13.98 2.21 6.57
C ALA A 86 -12.75 2.00 7.47
N SER A 87 -11.91 1.02 7.13
CA SER A 87 -10.66 0.71 7.84
C SER A 87 -9.80 -0.26 7.04
N ASP A 88 -8.56 0.15 6.77
CA ASP A 88 -7.63 -0.51 5.87
C ASP A 88 -6.49 -1.15 6.64
N THR A 89 -6.01 -2.28 6.16
CA THR A 89 -4.92 -3.02 6.82
C THR A 89 -3.67 -2.97 5.98
N ILE A 90 -2.65 -2.32 6.53
CA ILE A 90 -1.33 -2.18 5.96
C ILE A 90 -0.50 -3.36 6.46
N TYR A 91 -0.26 -4.36 5.61
CA TYR A 91 0.55 -5.53 5.96
C TYR A 91 2.02 -5.27 5.62
N TYR A 92 2.91 -5.52 6.59
CA TYR A 92 4.35 -5.59 6.38
C TYR A 92 4.77 -7.05 6.48
N LEU A 93 5.23 -7.63 5.37
CA LEU A 93 5.46 -9.06 5.24
C LEU A 93 6.91 -9.35 4.88
N THR A 94 7.52 -10.39 5.45
CA THR A 94 8.81 -10.92 4.96
C THR A 94 8.72 -11.41 3.51
N ASN A 95 7.54 -11.89 3.10
CA ASN A 95 7.32 -12.63 1.85
C ASN A 95 8.30 -13.82 1.72
N GLY A 96 8.54 -14.52 2.82
CA GLY A 96 9.46 -15.67 2.88
C GLY A 96 10.96 -15.31 2.85
N LYS A 97 11.31 -14.02 2.66
CA LYS A 97 12.69 -13.51 2.66
C LYS A 97 13.26 -13.43 4.08
N LYS A 98 14.57 -13.19 4.17
CA LYS A 98 15.33 -12.99 5.43
C LYS A 98 16.18 -11.73 5.33
N ASN A 99 16.64 -11.22 6.47
CA ASN A 99 17.48 -10.01 6.57
C ASN A 99 16.75 -8.80 5.95
N VAL A 100 15.45 -8.69 6.22
CA VAL A 100 14.60 -7.63 5.71
C VAL A 100 15.02 -6.32 6.36
N GLN A 101 15.33 -5.32 5.56
CA GLN A 101 15.67 -3.98 6.03
C GLN A 101 14.42 -3.11 6.11
N PRO A 102 14.30 -2.18 7.08
CA PRO A 102 13.21 -1.21 7.06
C PRO A 102 13.29 -0.31 5.83
N TYR A 103 12.14 0.16 5.36
CA TYR A 103 12.08 1.22 4.34
C TYR A 103 12.85 2.45 4.85
N PRO A 104 13.77 3.02 4.06
CA PRO A 104 14.45 4.26 4.44
C PRO A 104 13.46 5.42 4.59
N PHE A 105 13.78 6.39 5.45
CA PHE A 105 12.95 7.57 5.63
C PHE A 105 12.84 8.39 4.32
N GLY A 106 11.62 8.70 3.90
CA GLY A 106 11.35 9.37 2.63
C GLY A 106 11.40 8.49 1.38
N PHE A 107 11.46 7.18 1.54
CA PHE A 107 11.22 6.21 0.47
C PHE A 107 9.82 6.38 -0.15
N LYS A 108 9.72 6.22 -1.47
CA LYS A 108 8.49 6.38 -2.27
C LYS A 108 8.32 5.22 -3.23
N GLU A 109 7.10 4.70 -3.39
CA GLU A 109 6.81 3.64 -4.35
C GLU A 109 5.37 3.74 -4.86
N ILE A 110 5.14 3.36 -6.13
CA ILE A 110 3.80 3.17 -6.70
C ILE A 110 3.65 1.71 -7.14
N ALA A 111 2.56 1.06 -6.73
CA ALA A 111 2.24 -0.32 -7.09
C ALA A 111 0.92 -0.41 -7.87
N GLY A 112 0.89 -1.23 -8.91
CA GLY A 112 -0.25 -1.32 -9.85
C GLY A 112 -0.02 -0.54 -11.13
N ASN A 113 -1.10 -0.16 -11.82
CA ASN A 113 -0.99 0.53 -13.12
C ASN A 113 -2.24 1.38 -13.42
N ALA A 114 -2.13 2.70 -13.23
CA ALA A 114 -3.19 3.67 -13.53
C ALA A 114 -3.74 3.60 -14.97
N ARG A 115 -3.00 3.03 -15.92
CA ARG A 115 -3.36 2.91 -17.35
C ARG A 115 -3.76 1.49 -17.76
N ALA A 116 -3.89 0.55 -16.83
CA ALA A 116 -4.32 -0.80 -17.13
C ALA A 116 -5.75 -0.82 -17.67
N THR A 117 -5.94 -1.50 -18.81
CA THR A 117 -7.22 -1.57 -19.53
C THR A 117 -7.85 -2.96 -19.51
N ASN A 118 -7.13 -3.94 -18.97
CA ASN A 118 -7.50 -5.35 -18.95
C ASN A 118 -6.73 -6.11 -17.85
N PRO A 119 -7.18 -7.33 -17.45
CA PRO A 119 -6.58 -8.13 -16.39
C PRO A 119 -5.06 -8.32 -16.48
N SER A 120 -4.49 -8.50 -17.67
CA SER A 120 -3.05 -8.82 -17.81
C SER A 120 -2.12 -7.66 -17.44
N GLN A 121 -2.67 -6.43 -17.40
CA GLN A 121 -1.97 -5.19 -17.06
C GLN A 121 -2.14 -4.77 -15.59
N ALA A 122 -3.10 -5.36 -14.87
CA ALA A 122 -3.41 -5.07 -13.46
C ALA A 122 -2.64 -6.00 -12.50
N GLN A 123 -1.34 -6.15 -12.74
CA GLN A 123 -0.50 -7.06 -11.93
C GLN A 123 -0.39 -6.56 -10.48
N ASN A 124 -0.29 -7.50 -9.54
CA ASN A 124 -0.22 -7.26 -8.09
C ASN A 124 -1.46 -6.59 -7.45
N ILE A 125 -2.52 -6.37 -8.24
CA ILE A 125 -3.86 -6.01 -7.78
C ILE A 125 -4.70 -7.29 -7.66
N LEU A 126 -5.23 -7.57 -6.46
CA LEU A 126 -6.03 -8.75 -6.19
C LEU A 126 -7.35 -8.35 -5.52
N TRP A 127 -8.47 -8.64 -6.17
CA TRP A 127 -9.82 -8.36 -5.70
C TRP A 127 -10.49 -9.58 -5.06
N GLY A 128 -11.46 -9.33 -4.18
CA GLY A 128 -12.25 -10.36 -3.50
C GLY A 128 -13.35 -9.78 -2.63
N CYS A 129 -14.06 -10.65 -1.91
CA CYS A 129 -15.07 -10.29 -0.89
C CYS A 129 -14.58 -10.76 0.48
N SER A 130 -15.08 -10.21 1.60
CA SER A 130 -14.46 -10.48 2.92
C SER A 130 -14.44 -11.95 3.36
N THR A 131 -15.30 -12.80 2.79
CA THR A 131 -15.38 -14.24 3.06
C THR A 131 -14.22 -15.05 2.48
N THR A 132 -13.43 -14.48 1.55
CA THR A 132 -12.32 -15.18 0.89
C THR A 132 -11.07 -14.32 0.76
N ALA A 133 -9.90 -14.94 0.54
CA ALA A 133 -8.70 -14.21 0.23
C ALA A 133 -8.81 -13.57 -1.18
N PRO A 134 -8.48 -12.27 -1.34
CA PRO A 134 -8.48 -11.64 -2.67
C PRO A 134 -7.52 -12.34 -3.63
N THR A 135 -8.03 -12.70 -4.80
CA THR A 135 -7.35 -13.53 -5.82
C THR A 135 -7.78 -13.19 -7.26
N LEU A 136 -8.81 -12.35 -7.45
CA LEU A 136 -9.38 -12.04 -8.75
C LEU A 136 -8.68 -10.82 -9.38
N PRO A 137 -8.55 -10.74 -10.71
CA PRO A 137 -7.94 -9.60 -11.38
C PRO A 137 -8.88 -8.38 -11.51
N GLU A 138 -10.16 -8.52 -11.11
CA GLU A 138 -11.19 -7.49 -11.18
C GLU A 138 -12.17 -7.63 -10.02
N ALA A 139 -12.83 -6.52 -9.68
CA ALA A 139 -13.79 -6.47 -8.57
C ALA A 139 -14.97 -7.44 -8.79
N PRO A 140 -15.19 -8.44 -7.91
CA PRO A 140 -16.37 -9.29 -7.97
C PRO A 140 -17.63 -8.56 -7.49
N ASN A 141 -18.79 -9.11 -7.85
CA ASN A 141 -20.04 -8.82 -7.16
C ASN A 141 -20.05 -9.57 -5.82
N CYS A 142 -19.89 -8.85 -4.72
CA CYS A 142 -19.99 -9.43 -3.37
C CYS A 142 -21.43 -9.56 -2.90
N ALA A 143 -21.71 -10.54 -2.05
CA ALA A 143 -23.04 -10.77 -1.51
C ALA A 143 -23.45 -9.68 -0.51
N SER A 144 -24.77 -9.60 -0.24
CA SER A 144 -25.31 -8.65 0.72
C SER A 144 -24.67 -8.84 2.11
N GLY A 145 -24.03 -7.79 2.63
CA GLY A 145 -23.30 -7.80 3.90
C GLY A 145 -21.81 -8.11 3.82
N GLU A 146 -21.23 -8.49 2.66
CA GLU A 146 -19.87 -9.03 2.61
C GLU A 146 -18.69 -8.04 2.62
N GLN A 147 -18.84 -6.75 2.32
CA GLN A 147 -17.73 -5.86 1.92
C GLN A 147 -16.96 -6.30 0.64
N LEU A 148 -16.40 -5.33 -0.06
CA LEU A 148 -15.49 -5.52 -1.20
C LEU A 148 -14.05 -5.26 -0.73
N HIS A 149 -13.14 -6.17 -1.06
CA HIS A 149 -11.72 -6.07 -0.73
C HIS A 149 -10.88 -5.96 -1.99
N VAL A 150 -9.86 -5.10 -1.94
CA VAL A 150 -8.73 -5.13 -2.89
C VAL A 150 -7.42 -5.09 -2.13
N ARG A 151 -6.51 -5.97 -2.53
CA ARG A 151 -5.13 -5.99 -2.06
C ARG A 151 -4.23 -5.44 -3.16
N VAL A 152 -3.41 -4.46 -2.82
CA VAL A 152 -2.30 -3.99 -3.64
C VAL A 152 -1.01 -4.45 -2.98
N ASN A 153 -0.25 -5.32 -3.66
CA ASN A 153 1.09 -5.70 -3.22
C ASN A 153 2.13 -4.81 -3.90
N PHE A 154 3.01 -4.23 -3.10
CA PHE A 154 4.17 -3.47 -3.54
C PHE A 154 5.35 -4.42 -3.79
N ALA A 155 6.38 -3.91 -4.46
CA ALA A 155 7.64 -4.61 -4.62
C ALA A 155 8.33 -4.79 -3.26
N ASP A 156 9.21 -5.79 -3.19
CA ASP A 156 9.78 -6.24 -1.92
C ASP A 156 11.30 -6.42 -1.95
N CYS A 157 11.94 -5.89 -2.99
CA CYS A 157 13.39 -5.78 -3.13
C CYS A 157 13.76 -4.39 -3.66
N TRP A 158 14.79 -3.79 -3.07
CA TRP A 158 15.26 -2.43 -3.34
C TRP A 158 16.69 -2.44 -3.89
N ASP A 159 17.01 -1.48 -4.76
CA ASP A 159 18.36 -1.30 -5.33
C ASP A 159 19.44 -0.92 -4.31
N GLY A 160 19.03 -0.45 -3.13
CA GLY A 160 19.92 -0.06 -2.03
C GLY A 160 20.51 1.36 -2.16
N VAL A 161 20.04 2.14 -3.13
CA VAL A 161 20.60 3.45 -3.50
C VAL A 161 19.53 4.54 -3.55
N HIS A 162 18.43 4.33 -4.27
CA HIS A 162 17.48 5.40 -4.60
C HIS A 162 16.22 5.33 -3.74
N LEU A 163 15.87 6.44 -3.06
CA LEU A 163 14.62 6.55 -2.31
C LEU A 163 13.37 6.61 -3.20
N ASP A 164 13.56 6.96 -4.47
CA ASP A 164 12.55 7.15 -5.49
C ASP A 164 13.26 7.11 -6.86
N SER A 165 12.54 6.79 -7.93
CA SER A 165 13.04 6.83 -9.32
C SER A 165 12.20 7.79 -10.17
N PRO A 166 12.68 8.27 -11.33
CA PRO A 166 11.91 9.19 -12.19
C PRO A 166 10.58 8.64 -12.72
N ASP A 167 10.35 7.32 -12.59
CA ASP A 167 9.13 6.60 -12.91
C ASP A 167 8.44 5.99 -11.67
N HIS A 168 8.98 6.25 -10.47
CA HIS A 168 8.53 5.76 -9.15
C HIS A 168 8.46 4.23 -8.98
N VAL A 169 9.02 3.46 -9.93
CA VAL A 169 8.96 1.98 -9.94
C VAL A 169 10.28 1.28 -10.28
N SER A 170 11.20 1.89 -11.02
CA SER A 170 12.43 1.21 -11.49
C SER A 170 13.52 0.99 -10.43
N HIS A 171 13.43 1.64 -9.26
CA HIS A 171 14.34 1.44 -8.13
C HIS A 171 13.94 0.25 -7.22
N VAL A 172 12.82 -0.41 -7.51
CA VAL A 172 12.34 -1.62 -6.82
C VAL A 172 12.07 -2.78 -7.77
N ALA A 173 12.01 -4.00 -7.22
CA ALA A 173 11.59 -5.19 -7.94
C ALA A 173 10.88 -6.20 -7.03
N TYR A 174 10.02 -7.02 -7.64
CA TYR A 174 9.35 -8.13 -6.97
C TYR A 174 10.28 -9.34 -6.87
N SER A 175 10.37 -9.93 -5.68
CA SER A 175 11.13 -11.16 -5.45
C SER A 175 10.47 -12.36 -6.14
N THR A 176 11.30 -13.32 -6.54
CA THR A 176 10.82 -14.60 -7.09
C THR A 176 11.33 -15.73 -6.22
N LYS A 177 10.41 -16.59 -5.73
CA LYS A 177 10.73 -17.67 -4.78
C LYS A 177 11.52 -17.17 -3.55
N ASN A 178 11.12 -16.01 -3.03
CA ASN A 178 11.71 -15.35 -1.87
C ASN A 178 13.16 -14.86 -2.09
N VAL A 179 13.59 -14.70 -3.34
CA VAL A 179 14.92 -14.21 -3.71
C VAL A 179 14.78 -12.93 -4.52
N CYS A 180 15.55 -11.91 -4.13
CA CYS A 180 15.60 -10.66 -4.86
C CYS A 180 16.40 -10.80 -6.17
N PRO A 181 15.94 -10.19 -7.27
CA PRO A 181 16.64 -10.25 -8.55
C PRO A 181 17.95 -9.44 -8.53
N ALA A 182 18.84 -9.74 -9.49
CA ALA A 182 20.06 -8.96 -9.69
C ALA A 182 19.74 -7.48 -9.94
N GLY A 183 20.50 -6.58 -9.32
CA GLY A 183 20.22 -5.14 -9.31
C GLY A 183 19.45 -4.66 -8.07
N PHE A 184 18.75 -5.55 -7.36
CA PHE A 184 17.91 -5.20 -6.19
C PHE A 184 18.36 -5.96 -4.93
N PRO A 185 19.59 -5.74 -4.44
CA PRO A 185 20.21 -6.60 -3.44
C PRO A 185 19.62 -6.48 -2.02
N VAL A 186 18.81 -5.47 -1.75
CA VAL A 186 18.27 -5.19 -0.39
C VAL A 186 16.85 -5.75 -0.27
N PRO A 187 16.61 -6.81 0.54
CA PRO A 187 15.26 -7.25 0.85
C PRO A 187 14.58 -6.20 1.74
N ILE A 188 13.42 -5.71 1.31
CA ILE A 188 12.54 -4.83 2.08
C ILE A 188 11.24 -5.59 2.41
N PRO A 189 10.35 -5.08 3.29
CA PRO A 189 9.06 -5.72 3.49
C PRO A 189 8.31 -5.77 2.16
N MET A 190 7.46 -6.77 1.96
CA MET A 190 6.37 -6.61 1.00
C MET A 190 5.27 -5.85 1.71
N LEU A 191 5.14 -4.55 1.39
CA LEU A 191 3.96 -3.77 1.75
C LEU A 191 2.77 -4.34 0.97
N SER A 192 1.72 -4.71 1.68
CA SER A 192 0.47 -5.21 1.09
C SER A 192 -0.69 -4.44 1.71
N ILE A 193 -1.29 -3.52 0.97
CA ILE A 193 -2.41 -2.73 1.45
C ILE A 193 -3.70 -3.46 1.12
N LEU A 194 -4.49 -3.79 2.14
CA LEU A 194 -5.83 -4.34 1.99
C LEU A 194 -6.87 -3.25 2.24
N PHE A 195 -7.36 -2.64 1.17
CA PHE A 195 -8.45 -1.67 1.19
C PHE A 195 -9.80 -2.38 1.37
N LYS A 196 -10.65 -1.86 2.27
CA LYS A 196 -11.93 -2.49 2.61
C LYS A 196 -13.11 -1.53 2.42
N TYR A 197 -13.77 -1.68 1.28
CA TYR A 197 -14.94 -0.91 0.89
C TYR A 197 -16.23 -1.57 1.40
N PRO A 198 -17.28 -0.81 1.76
CA PRO A 198 -18.61 -1.36 1.99
C PRO A 198 -19.16 -2.04 0.72
N THR A 199 -20.10 -2.98 0.85
CA THR A 199 -20.66 -3.68 -0.31
C THR A 199 -21.37 -2.70 -1.26
N ALA A 200 -20.83 -2.52 -2.46
CA ALA A 200 -21.43 -1.75 -3.53
C ALA A 200 -22.28 -2.65 -4.44
N ASN A 201 -23.54 -2.90 -4.06
CA ASN A 201 -24.44 -3.78 -4.81
C ASN A 201 -24.99 -3.10 -6.09
N GLY A 202 -24.88 -3.81 -7.22
CA GLY A 202 -25.72 -3.58 -8.41
C GLY A 202 -25.33 -2.43 -9.35
N ALA A 203 -24.23 -1.71 -9.10
CA ALA A 203 -23.69 -0.71 -10.01
C ALA A 203 -22.28 -1.07 -10.49
N VAL A 204 -21.90 -0.59 -11.68
CA VAL A 204 -20.56 -0.82 -12.23
C VAL A 204 -19.51 -0.11 -11.38
N LEU A 205 -18.52 -0.87 -10.93
CA LEU A 205 -17.37 -0.37 -10.19
C LEU A 205 -16.30 0.16 -11.14
N LYS A 206 -15.68 1.27 -10.76
CA LYS A 206 -14.54 1.89 -11.47
C LYS A 206 -13.69 2.70 -10.51
N THR A 207 -12.41 2.86 -10.80
CA THR A 207 -11.58 3.87 -10.14
C THR A 207 -11.77 5.24 -10.78
N SER A 208 -11.40 6.29 -10.07
CA SER A 208 -11.30 7.66 -10.57
C SER A 208 -10.37 7.80 -11.79
N ALA A 209 -9.34 6.93 -11.90
CA ALA A 209 -8.42 6.85 -13.05
C ALA A 209 -9.10 6.36 -14.36
N GLY A 210 -10.35 5.91 -14.30
CA GLY A 210 -11.26 5.84 -15.45
C GLY A 210 -11.27 4.53 -16.25
N MET A 211 -10.26 3.67 -16.13
CA MET A 211 -10.17 2.40 -16.89
C MET A 211 -10.77 1.22 -16.10
N GLY A 212 -12.01 1.37 -15.62
CA GLY A 212 -12.70 0.36 -14.81
C GLY A 212 -11.99 0.10 -13.47
N THR A 213 -11.94 -1.16 -13.05
CA THR A 213 -11.23 -1.57 -11.81
C THR A 213 -9.78 -2.03 -12.06
N TYR A 214 -9.37 -2.18 -13.33
CA TYR A 214 -8.01 -2.56 -13.71
C TYR A 214 -6.99 -1.47 -13.39
N SER A 215 -7.39 -0.20 -13.53
CA SER A 215 -6.56 0.99 -13.23
C SER A 215 -6.36 1.26 -11.74
N MET A 216 -6.68 0.29 -10.88
CA MET A 216 -6.32 0.35 -9.47
C MET A 216 -4.78 0.33 -9.32
N HIS A 217 -4.32 1.18 -8.42
CA HIS A 217 -2.94 1.30 -7.97
C HIS A 217 -2.97 1.82 -6.55
N ALA A 218 -1.84 1.78 -5.87
CA ALA A 218 -1.65 2.48 -4.62
C ALA A 218 -0.23 3.02 -4.52
N ASP A 219 -0.12 4.04 -3.69
CA ASP A 219 1.05 4.89 -3.56
C ASP A 219 1.48 4.86 -2.09
N PHE A 220 2.78 4.87 -1.86
CA PHE A 220 3.37 4.83 -0.53
C PHE A 220 4.45 5.91 -0.41
N PHE A 221 4.32 6.79 0.58
CA PHE A 221 5.37 7.73 0.96
C PHE A 221 5.77 7.53 2.41
N ASN A 222 6.93 6.92 2.63
CA ASN A 222 7.40 6.53 3.95
C ASN A 222 7.82 7.72 4.80
N ALA A 223 7.14 7.89 5.93
CA ALA A 223 7.51 8.84 6.98
C ALA A 223 7.40 8.25 8.40
N TRP A 224 7.43 6.91 8.55
CA TRP A 224 7.48 6.22 9.84
C TRP A 224 8.53 6.82 10.78
N ASP A 225 8.32 6.71 12.10
CA ASP A 225 9.44 6.84 13.02
C ASP A 225 10.49 5.75 12.72
N VAL A 226 11.72 6.19 12.46
CA VAL A 226 12.81 5.32 12.01
C VAL A 226 13.18 4.27 13.06
N LYS A 227 13.06 4.59 14.36
CA LYS A 227 13.36 3.63 15.43
C LYS A 227 12.25 2.60 15.56
N GLU A 228 10.99 3.02 15.48
CA GLU A 228 9.86 2.10 15.55
C GLU A 228 9.83 1.16 14.34
N LEU A 229 9.97 1.67 13.11
CA LEU A 229 9.97 0.80 11.93
C LEU A 229 11.14 -0.20 11.98
N GLN A 230 12.33 0.24 12.42
CA GLN A 230 13.45 -0.68 12.67
C GLN A 230 13.13 -1.70 13.78
N HIS A 231 12.45 -1.30 14.85
CA HIS A 231 12.04 -2.20 15.94
C HIS A 231 11.05 -3.26 15.45
N MET A 232 10.01 -2.86 14.70
CA MET A 232 9.01 -3.75 14.11
C MET A 232 9.65 -4.73 13.11
N VAL A 233 10.55 -4.26 12.25
CA VAL A 233 11.28 -5.12 11.32
C VAL A 233 12.13 -6.15 12.07
N THR A 234 12.92 -5.75 13.07
CA THR A 234 13.75 -6.66 13.86
C THR A 234 12.92 -7.68 14.65
N MET A 235 11.86 -7.24 15.34
CA MET A 235 11.09 -8.07 16.26
C MET A 235 10.06 -8.98 15.59
N CYS A 236 9.60 -8.63 14.39
CA CYS A 236 8.54 -9.33 13.68
C CYS A 236 9.06 -9.97 12.39
N LEU A 237 9.66 -9.18 11.49
CA LEU A 237 10.09 -9.69 10.18
C LEU A 237 11.34 -10.55 10.30
N ASP A 238 12.43 -10.02 10.84
CA ASP A 238 13.72 -10.71 10.99
C ASP A 238 13.76 -11.73 12.14
N ALA A 239 12.80 -11.66 13.06
CA ALA A 239 12.54 -12.74 14.02
C ALA A 239 11.64 -13.88 13.45
N GLY A 240 11.03 -13.70 12.27
CA GLY A 240 10.13 -14.67 11.65
C GLY A 240 8.79 -14.85 12.38
N LYS A 241 8.32 -13.83 13.10
CA LYS A 241 7.13 -13.87 13.97
C LYS A 241 5.93 -13.14 13.36
N ASP A 242 4.75 -13.67 13.60
CA ASP A 242 3.50 -12.92 13.49
C ASP A 242 3.33 -12.06 14.75
N CYS A 243 3.44 -10.74 14.60
CA CYS A 243 3.22 -9.77 15.68
C CYS A 243 1.77 -9.25 15.75
N GLY A 244 0.88 -9.65 14.84
CA GLY A 244 -0.45 -9.07 14.73
C GLY A 244 -0.40 -7.56 14.52
N ARG A 245 -1.08 -6.80 15.37
CA ARG A 245 -1.23 -5.32 15.31
C ARG A 245 -0.56 -4.65 16.51
N PRO A 246 0.78 -4.46 16.49
CA PRO A 246 1.47 -3.76 17.56
C PRO A 246 1.06 -2.28 17.59
N THR A 247 0.83 -1.76 18.80
CA THR A 247 0.71 -0.32 19.06
C THR A 247 2.10 0.27 19.28
N GLY A 248 2.36 1.48 18.79
CA GLY A 248 3.64 2.14 18.95
C GLY A 248 4.01 2.34 20.43
N VAL A 249 5.26 2.02 20.78
CA VAL A 249 5.82 2.23 22.12
C VAL A 249 6.92 3.28 22.00
N GLN A 250 6.74 4.43 22.67
CA GLN A 250 7.72 5.51 22.73
C GLN A 250 8.90 5.19 23.66
#